data_AF-A0A914CCJ0-F1
#
_entry.id   AF-A0A914CCJ0-F1
#
_cell.length_a   1.000
_cell.length_b   1.000
_cell.length_c   1.000
_cell.angle_alpha   90.00
_cell.angle_beta   90.00
_cell.angle_gamma   90.00
#
_symmetry.space_group_name_H-M   'P 1'
#
loop_
_entity.id
_entity.type
_entity.pdbx_description
1 polymer ?
#
loop_
_entity_poly.entity_id
_entity_poly.type
_entity_poly.pdbx_seq_one_letter_code
_entity_poly.pdbx_strand_id
1 'polypeptide(L)'
;MTQHFTKSQIEEFRQCFHLYADNGFVHNDSQLRYIMRSLGYTPTVIETNKYLKSNGPQIDFAKFLDILHAEELKGDTLVEVIRAFKGLDSKNQGVIPAAELINLLSSFGEKMSKEEVLAVLKRMNVNDKVPIAKVDPKVYALLAHKFEQKNMQAFESNPLPPLLY
;
A
#
# COMPACT_ATOMS: atom_id res chain seq x y z
N MET A 1 -11.64 13.71 -17.45
CA MET A 1 -10.90 12.78 -16.59
C MET A 1 -10.84 13.21 -15.11
N THR A 2 -11.41 14.36 -14.71
CA THR A 2 -11.38 14.87 -13.31
C THR A 2 -12.67 14.65 -12.51
N GLN A 3 -13.48 13.63 -12.84
CA GLN A 3 -14.80 13.45 -12.20
C GLN A 3 -14.76 12.75 -10.84
N HIS A 4 -13.59 12.26 -10.41
CA HIS A 4 -13.47 11.40 -9.22
C HIS A 4 -13.09 12.15 -7.93
N PHE A 5 -12.49 13.34 -8.07
CA PHE A 5 -12.05 14.14 -6.92
C PHE A 5 -12.80 15.46 -6.84
N THR A 6 -13.06 15.92 -5.62
CA THR A 6 -13.64 17.25 -5.39
C THR A 6 -12.64 18.35 -5.77
N LYS A 7 -13.14 19.56 -6.07
CA LYS A 7 -12.28 20.71 -6.39
C LYS A 7 -11.26 20.98 -5.28
N SER A 8 -11.64 20.80 -4.01
CA SER A 8 -10.74 21.00 -2.87
C SER A 8 -9.61 19.97 -2.85
N GLN A 9 -9.93 18.69 -3.07
CA GLN A 9 -8.91 17.62 -3.14
C GLN A 9 -7.97 17.83 -4.33
N ILE A 10 -8.49 18.20 -5.50
CA ILE A 10 -7.67 18.46 -6.68
C ILE A 10 -6.68 19.61 -6.40
N GLU A 11 -7.11 20.64 -5.68
CA GLU A 11 -6.25 21.77 -5.34
C GLU A 11 -5.14 21.36 -4.34
N GLU A 12 -5.48 20.56 -3.32
CA GLU A 12 -4.50 19.97 -2.39
C GLU A 12 -3.48 19.10 -3.14
N PHE A 13 -3.96 18.21 -4.01
CA PHE A 13 -3.11 17.36 -4.83
C PHE A 13 -2.21 18.16 -5.75
N ARG A 14 -2.74 19.24 -6.35
CA ARG A 14 -1.96 20.15 -7.21
C ARG A 14 -0.86 20.85 -6.42
N GLN A 15 -1.16 21.37 -5.24
CA GLN A 15 -0.19 22.05 -4.38
C GLN A 15 0.92 21.08 -3.95
N CYS A 16 0.55 19.89 -3.48
CA CYS A 16 1.53 18.87 -3.10
C CYS A 16 2.36 18.37 -4.28
N PHE A 17 1.74 18.21 -5.46
CA PHE A 17 2.44 17.81 -6.68
C PHE A 17 3.44 18.89 -7.11
N HIS A 18 3.05 20.16 -7.17
CA HIS A 18 3.95 21.25 -7.55
C HIS A 18 5.10 21.47 -6.56
N LEU A 19 4.92 21.13 -5.28
CA LEU A 19 5.96 21.26 -4.27
C LEU A 19 7.14 20.31 -4.53
N TYR A 20 6.90 19.17 -5.16
CA TYR A 20 7.87 18.08 -5.29
C TYR A 20 8.15 17.64 -6.73
N ALA A 21 7.30 18.01 -7.69
CA ALA A 21 7.50 17.72 -9.10
C ALA A 21 8.44 18.76 -9.72
N ASP A 22 9.46 18.28 -10.41
CA ASP A 22 10.42 19.14 -11.10
C ASP A 22 9.85 19.56 -12.45
N ASN A 23 9.73 20.86 -12.68
CA ASN A 23 9.16 21.41 -13.92
C ASN A 23 7.74 20.90 -14.24
N GLY A 24 6.96 20.52 -13.22
CA GLY A 24 5.60 20.01 -13.41
C GLY A 24 5.52 18.54 -13.83
N PHE A 25 6.63 17.79 -13.75
CA PHE A 25 6.67 16.36 -14.05
C PHE A 25 7.31 15.56 -12.92
N VAL A 26 6.86 14.32 -12.78
CA VAL A 26 7.50 13.31 -11.93
C VAL A 26 8.29 12.37 -12.82
N HIS A 27 9.58 12.18 -12.48
CA HIS A 27 10.55 11.49 -13.33
C HIS A 27 10.96 10.10 -12.82
N ASN A 28 10.79 9.83 -11.53
CA ASN A 28 11.20 8.58 -10.92
C ASN A 28 10.17 8.05 -9.92
N ASP A 29 10.23 6.74 -9.64
CA ASP A 29 9.28 6.06 -8.76
C ASP A 29 9.39 6.52 -7.31
N SER A 30 10.57 6.96 -6.87
CA SER A 30 10.80 7.46 -5.52
C SER A 30 10.12 8.81 -5.29
N GLN A 31 10.17 9.71 -6.25
CA GLN A 31 9.48 11.01 -6.25
C GLN A 31 7.96 10.79 -6.29
N LEU A 32 7.48 9.90 -7.17
CA LEU A 32 6.05 9.54 -7.22
C LEU A 32 5.57 9.02 -5.86
N ARG A 33 6.30 8.06 -5.28
CA ARG A 33 6.00 7.47 -3.98
C ARG A 33 5.97 8.50 -2.88
N TYR A 34 6.93 9.42 -2.89
CA TYR A 34 7.05 10.45 -1.88
C TYR A 34 5.85 11.40 -1.94
N ILE A 35 5.46 11.87 -3.12
CA ILE A 35 4.28 12.72 -3.32
C ILE A 35 3.01 12.00 -2.86
N MET A 36 2.80 10.76 -3.29
CA MET A 36 1.63 9.97 -2.89
C MET A 36 1.57 9.78 -1.37
N ARG A 37 2.71 9.55 -0.72
CA ARG A 37 2.79 9.43 0.75
C ARG A 37 2.54 10.74 1.49
N SER A 38 2.95 11.87 0.93
CA SER A 38 2.61 13.19 1.47
C SER A 38 1.11 13.48 1.42
N LEU A 39 0.40 12.85 0.49
CA LEU A 39 -1.06 12.92 0.35
C LEU A 39 -1.82 11.83 1.13
N GLY A 40 -1.12 11.04 1.95
CA GLY A 40 -1.72 10.01 2.79
C GLY A 40 -1.90 8.63 2.12
N TYR A 41 -1.55 8.49 0.85
CA TYR A 41 -1.53 7.20 0.17
C TYR A 41 -0.27 6.42 0.51
N THR A 42 -0.31 5.10 0.45
CA THR A 42 0.81 4.25 0.85
C THR A 42 1.26 3.29 -0.25
N PRO A 43 1.60 3.78 -1.45
CA PRO A 43 2.03 2.90 -2.54
C PRO A 43 3.39 2.26 -2.26
N THR A 44 3.54 1.03 -2.73
CA THR A 44 4.76 0.21 -2.65
C THR A 44 5.73 0.48 -3.80
N VAL A 45 7.00 0.07 -3.66
CA VAL A 45 8.01 0.19 -4.73
C VAL A 45 7.55 -0.44 -6.03
N ILE A 46 6.94 -1.61 -5.94
CA ILE A 46 6.45 -2.35 -7.09
C ILE A 46 5.34 -1.57 -7.80
N GLU A 47 4.38 -1.01 -7.06
CA GLU A 47 3.22 -0.30 -7.63
C GLU A 47 3.63 1.00 -8.31
N THR A 48 4.45 1.82 -7.66
CA THR A 48 4.96 3.05 -8.32
C THR A 48 5.80 2.75 -9.54
N ASN A 49 6.58 1.65 -9.54
CA ASN A 49 7.35 1.26 -10.71
C ASN A 49 6.41 0.84 -11.85
N LYS A 50 5.34 0.11 -11.51
CA LYS A 50 4.25 -0.21 -12.45
C LYS A 50 3.59 1.06 -12.99
N TYR A 51 3.27 2.04 -12.15
CA TYR A 51 2.68 3.30 -12.57
C TYR A 51 3.58 4.07 -13.53
N LEU A 52 4.89 4.16 -13.27
CA LEU A 52 5.83 4.77 -14.21
C LEU A 52 5.88 4.01 -15.54
N LYS A 53 5.94 2.68 -15.50
CA LYS A 53 5.98 1.86 -16.72
C LYS A 53 4.72 2.01 -17.57
N SER A 54 3.54 2.11 -16.95
CA SER A 54 2.26 2.22 -17.65
C SER A 54 1.98 3.63 -18.18
N ASN A 55 2.51 4.67 -17.54
CA ASN A 55 2.18 6.08 -17.86
C ASN A 55 3.32 6.82 -18.62
N GLY A 56 4.44 6.15 -18.84
CA GLY A 56 5.60 6.67 -19.55
C GLY A 56 6.66 7.29 -18.62
N PRO A 57 7.81 7.73 -19.19
CA PRO A 57 8.97 8.19 -18.42
C PRO A 57 8.75 9.50 -17.66
N GLN A 58 7.65 10.20 -17.92
CA GLN A 58 7.28 11.46 -17.27
C GLN A 58 5.78 11.46 -16.98
N ILE A 59 5.44 11.64 -15.71
CA ILE A 59 4.06 11.73 -15.21
C ILE A 59 3.75 13.21 -15.02
N ASP A 60 2.78 13.71 -15.76
CA ASP A 60 2.21 15.04 -15.58
C ASP A 60 1.09 15.00 -14.53
N PHE A 61 0.56 16.18 -14.17
CA PHE A 61 -0.49 16.26 -13.14
C PHE A 61 -1.77 15.51 -13.53
N ALA A 62 -2.13 15.47 -14.82
CA ALA A 62 -3.31 14.73 -15.28
C ALA A 62 -3.14 13.22 -15.03
N LYS A 63 -2.02 12.63 -15.46
CA LYS A 63 -1.70 11.22 -15.20
C LYS A 63 -1.56 10.93 -13.71
N PHE A 64 -1.06 11.88 -12.93
CA PHE A 64 -0.96 11.74 -11.49
C PHE A 64 -2.34 11.57 -10.84
N LEU A 65 -3.35 12.33 -11.27
CA LEU A 65 -4.72 12.14 -10.79
C LEU A 65 -5.28 10.76 -11.16
N ASP A 66 -5.01 10.26 -12.37
CA ASP A 66 -5.43 8.92 -12.77
C ASP A 66 -4.77 7.83 -11.89
N ILE A 67 -3.49 8.02 -11.53
CA ILE A 67 -2.76 7.13 -10.60
C ILE A 67 -3.39 7.18 -9.20
N LEU A 68 -3.69 8.37 -8.67
CA LEU A 68 -4.32 8.50 -7.35
C LEU A 68 -5.70 7.85 -7.31
N HIS A 69 -6.48 7.99 -8.39
CA HIS A 69 -7.79 7.36 -8.48
C HIS A 69 -7.67 5.83 -8.56
N ALA A 70 -6.70 5.30 -9.32
CA ALA A 70 -6.41 3.87 -9.34
C ALA A 70 -5.97 3.34 -7.97
N GLU A 71 -5.25 4.15 -7.18
CA GLU A 71 -4.86 3.81 -5.81
C GLU A 71 -6.08 3.78 -4.86
N GLU A 72 -7.01 4.74 -4.98
CA GLU A 72 -8.25 4.79 -4.20
C GLU A 72 -9.18 3.60 -4.50
N LEU A 73 -9.20 3.15 -5.76
CA LEU A 73 -10.00 1.99 -6.20
C LEU A 73 -9.48 0.63 -5.70
N LYS A 74 -8.28 0.53 -5.14
CA LYS A 74 -7.79 -0.72 -4.52
C LYS A 74 -8.62 -1.13 -3.30
N GLY A 75 -9.55 -0.29 -2.85
CA GLY A 75 -10.53 -0.64 -1.83
C GLY A 75 -9.96 -0.58 -0.43
N ASP A 76 -10.83 -0.84 0.55
CA ASP A 76 -10.50 -0.86 1.99
C ASP A 76 -9.58 -2.05 2.32
N THR A 77 -8.33 -1.92 1.91
CA THR A 77 -7.16 -2.70 2.33
C THR A 77 -7.13 -2.91 3.84
N LEU A 78 -7.69 -1.98 4.61
CA LEU A 78 -7.89 -2.09 6.05
C LEU A 78 -8.75 -3.31 6.44
N VAL A 79 -9.83 -3.62 5.73
CA VAL A 79 -10.73 -4.75 6.05
C VAL A 79 -10.03 -6.09 5.83
N GLU A 80 -9.28 -6.24 4.75
CA GLU A 80 -8.53 -7.47 4.46
C GLU A 80 -7.38 -7.68 5.43
N VAL A 81 -6.71 -6.60 5.83
CA VAL A 81 -5.63 -6.68 6.80
C VAL A 81 -6.17 -6.95 8.21
N ILE A 82 -7.30 -6.34 8.59
CA ILE A 82 -8.00 -6.71 9.83
C ILE A 82 -8.38 -8.20 9.79
N ARG A 83 -8.81 -8.74 8.64
CA ARG A 83 -9.10 -10.17 8.48
C ARG A 83 -7.84 -11.03 8.62
N ALA A 84 -6.71 -10.60 8.06
CA ALA A 84 -5.42 -11.26 8.23
C ALA A 84 -4.96 -11.27 9.70
N PHE A 85 -5.08 -10.13 10.39
CA PHE A 85 -4.79 -10.03 11.82
C PHE A 85 -5.72 -10.87 12.68
N LYS A 86 -7.01 -10.91 12.38
CA LYS A 86 -7.97 -11.83 13.03
C LYS A 86 -7.63 -13.30 12.78
N GLY A 87 -7.07 -13.63 11.61
CA GLY A 87 -6.59 -14.99 11.33
C GLY A 87 -5.36 -15.40 12.15
N LEU A 88 -4.50 -14.44 12.53
CA LEU A 88 -3.34 -14.66 13.40
C LEU A 88 -3.75 -14.70 14.88
N ASP A 89 -4.71 -13.87 15.27
CA ASP A 89 -5.29 -13.88 16.61
C ASP A 89 -6.32 -15.00 16.78
N SER A 90 -5.87 -16.24 16.60
CA SER A 90 -6.66 -17.47 16.77
C SER A 90 -7.33 -17.60 18.16
N LYS A 91 -6.86 -16.82 19.15
CA LYS A 91 -7.38 -16.80 20.52
C LYS A 91 -8.26 -15.57 20.81
N ASN A 92 -8.54 -14.71 19.83
CA ASN A 92 -9.29 -13.45 19.97
C ASN A 92 -8.83 -12.60 21.17
N GLN A 93 -7.52 -12.53 21.41
CA GLN A 93 -6.91 -11.76 22.50
C GLN A 93 -6.72 -10.27 22.14
N GLY A 94 -6.97 -9.87 20.89
CA GLY A 94 -6.74 -8.52 20.37
C GLY A 94 -5.26 -8.17 20.22
N VAL A 95 -4.36 -9.15 20.35
CA VAL A 95 -2.91 -8.99 20.31
C VAL A 95 -2.28 -10.09 19.47
N ILE A 96 -1.25 -9.76 18.70
CA ILE A 96 -0.45 -10.72 17.93
C ILE A 96 0.98 -10.78 18.48
N PRO A 97 1.65 -11.94 18.47
CA PRO A 97 3.06 -12.02 18.80
C PRO A 97 3.91 -11.18 17.83
N ALA A 98 4.84 -10.38 18.36
CA ALA A 98 5.74 -9.57 17.54
C ALA A 98 6.56 -10.42 16.55
N ALA A 99 6.96 -11.63 16.96
CA ALA A 99 7.64 -12.59 16.10
C ALA A 99 6.81 -13.04 14.89
N GLU A 100 5.50 -13.23 15.07
CA GLU A 100 4.59 -13.57 13.96
C GLU A 100 4.41 -12.39 13.01
N LEU A 101 4.29 -11.18 13.54
CA LEU A 101 4.24 -9.96 12.72
C LEU A 101 5.52 -9.79 11.90
N ILE A 102 6.69 -9.98 12.51
CA ILE A 102 8.00 -9.94 11.82
C ILE A 102 8.05 -10.97 10.70
N ASN A 103 7.70 -12.22 10.98
CA ASN A 103 7.68 -13.27 9.96
C ASN A 103 6.78 -12.89 8.79
N LEU A 104 5.56 -12.42 9.07
CA LEU A 104 4.60 -12.09 8.04
C LEU A 104 5.03 -10.88 7.20
N LEU A 105 5.66 -9.88 7.82
CA LEU A 105 6.24 -8.71 7.16
C LEU A 105 7.56 -9.01 6.42
N SER A 106 8.29 -10.07 6.78
CA SER A 106 9.53 -10.48 6.11
C SER A 106 9.35 -11.57 5.04
N SER A 107 8.23 -12.30 5.00
CA SER A 107 8.12 -13.51 4.16
C SER A 107 7.76 -13.30 2.68
N PHE A 108 7.05 -12.23 2.27
CA PHE A 108 6.60 -12.08 0.86
C PHE A 108 6.42 -10.61 0.39
N GLY A 109 6.53 -10.32 -0.90
CA GLY A 109 6.29 -8.96 -1.47
C GLY A 109 7.39 -7.92 -1.20
N GLU A 110 7.00 -6.67 -0.96
CA GLU A 110 7.91 -5.60 -0.48
C GLU A 110 8.29 -5.89 0.97
N LYS A 111 9.42 -6.59 1.13
CA LYS A 111 9.90 -7.05 2.43
C LYS A 111 10.41 -5.84 3.21
N MET A 112 9.87 -5.64 4.40
CA MET A 112 10.59 -4.84 5.39
C MET A 112 11.71 -5.69 5.96
N SER A 113 12.88 -5.08 6.10
CA SER A 113 13.96 -5.73 6.83
C SER A 113 13.56 -5.93 8.29
N LYS A 114 14.19 -6.88 8.98
CA LYS A 114 13.90 -7.11 10.41
C LYS A 114 14.12 -5.83 11.20
N GLU A 115 15.12 -5.04 10.83
CA GLU A 115 15.46 -3.75 11.44
C GLU A 115 14.34 -2.72 11.25
N GLU A 116 13.73 -2.66 10.07
CA GLU A 116 12.59 -1.77 9.81
C GLU A 116 11.35 -2.19 10.61
N VAL A 117 11.04 -3.48 10.66
CA VAL A 117 9.92 -3.98 11.48
C VAL A 117 10.16 -3.71 12.95
N LEU A 118 11.38 -3.96 13.45
CA LEU A 118 11.76 -3.68 14.84
C LEU A 118 11.72 -2.18 15.15
N ALA A 119 12.10 -1.31 14.20
CA ALA A 119 11.99 0.14 14.36
C ALA A 119 10.52 0.59 14.47
N VAL A 120 9.62 -0.03 13.71
CA VAL A 120 8.18 0.23 13.80
C VAL A 120 7.63 -0.26 15.15
N LEU A 121 7.95 -1.49 15.56
CA LEU A 121 7.56 -2.04 16.86
C LEU A 121 8.05 -1.17 18.03
N LYS A 122 9.29 -0.68 17.95
CA LYS A 122 9.87 0.23 18.94
C LYS A 122 9.14 1.57 18.99
N ARG A 123 8.76 2.15 17.84
CA ARG A 123 7.95 3.38 17.79
C ARG A 123 6.58 3.20 18.42
N MET A 124 6.00 2.00 18.31
CA MET A 124 4.72 1.65 18.92
C MET A 124 4.84 1.32 20.42
N ASN A 125 6.05 1.33 20.98
CA ASN A 125 6.39 0.92 22.34
C ASN A 125 5.93 -0.52 22.66
N VAL A 126 6.16 -1.43 21.70
CA VAL A 126 5.80 -2.84 21.80
C VAL A 126 7.04 -3.72 21.69
N ASN A 127 7.16 -4.69 22.60
CA ASN A 127 8.27 -5.65 22.60
C ASN A 127 7.81 -7.06 22.15
N ASP A 128 6.84 -7.66 22.83
CA ASP A 128 6.48 -9.08 22.57
C ASP A 128 5.10 -9.29 21.95
N LYS A 129 4.14 -8.41 22.25
CA LYS A 129 2.74 -8.54 21.81
C LYS A 129 2.20 -7.22 21.27
N VAL A 130 1.85 -7.20 19.99
CA VAL A 130 1.34 -6.03 19.28
C VAL A 130 -0.17 -6.00 19.38
N PRO A 131 -0.78 -4.99 20.04
CA PRO A 131 -2.21 -4.80 19.97
C PRO A 131 -2.62 -4.49 18.54
N ILE A 132 -3.59 -5.23 18.00
CA ILE A 132 -4.08 -5.02 16.63
C ILE A 132 -4.53 -3.56 16.46
N ALA A 133 -5.18 -2.98 17.46
CA ALA A 133 -5.63 -1.58 17.46
C ALA A 133 -4.50 -0.54 17.40
N LYS A 134 -3.24 -0.92 17.68
CA LYS A 134 -2.09 -0.01 17.65
C LYS A 134 -1.26 -0.13 16.38
N VAL A 135 -1.54 -1.11 15.51
CA VAL A 135 -0.76 -1.35 14.29
C VAL A 135 -0.69 -0.08 13.43
N ASP A 136 0.50 0.23 12.94
CA ASP A 136 0.72 1.43 12.14
C ASP A 136 0.03 1.30 10.76
N PRO A 137 -0.68 2.33 10.25
CA PRO A 137 -1.30 2.33 8.91
C PRO A 137 -0.35 1.91 7.77
N LYS A 138 0.95 2.19 7.88
CA LYS A 138 1.97 1.73 6.92
C LYS A 138 2.20 0.23 7.00
N VAL A 139 2.13 -0.36 8.19
CA VAL A 139 2.15 -1.82 8.37
C VAL A 139 0.89 -2.42 7.78
N TYR A 140 -0.27 -1.78 7.94
CA TYR A 140 -1.50 -2.18 7.27
C TYR A 140 -1.36 -2.19 5.75
N ALA A 141 -0.89 -1.10 5.16
CA ALA A 141 -0.70 -0.98 3.71
C ALA A 141 0.22 -2.07 3.12
N LEU A 142 1.32 -2.36 3.80
CA LEU A 142 2.27 -3.39 3.37
C LEU A 142 1.71 -4.81 3.47
N LEU A 143 0.80 -5.06 4.42
CA LEU A 143 0.13 -6.34 4.59
C LEU A 143 -0.96 -6.57 3.54
N ALA A 144 -1.73 -5.52 3.20
CA ALA A 144 -2.76 -5.60 2.19
C ALA A 144 -2.19 -5.99 0.81
N HIS A 145 -1.11 -5.31 0.42
CA HIS A 145 -0.43 -5.57 -0.84
C HIS A 145 0.13 -7.01 -0.93
N LYS A 146 0.52 -7.62 0.19
CA LYS A 146 0.93 -9.05 0.22
C LYS A 146 -0.23 -10.00 -0.03
N PHE A 147 -1.43 -9.67 0.44
CA PHE A 147 -2.62 -10.52 0.30
C PHE A 147 -3.13 -10.54 -1.14
N GLU A 148 -3.17 -9.37 -1.79
CA GLU A 148 -3.55 -9.26 -3.21
C GLU A 148 -2.60 -10.06 -4.12
N GLN A 149 -1.30 -10.01 -3.87
CA GLN A 149 -0.32 -10.78 -4.66
C GLN A 149 -0.43 -12.29 -4.46
N LYS A 150 -0.72 -12.75 -3.23
CA LYS A 150 -0.94 -14.17 -2.93
C LYS A 150 -2.22 -14.69 -3.59
N ASN A 151 -3.28 -13.88 -3.63
CA ASN A 151 -4.52 -14.21 -4.33
C ASN A 151 -4.36 -14.19 -5.86
N MET A 152 -3.48 -13.34 -6.40
CA MET A 152 -3.18 -13.30 -7.84
C MET A 152 -2.37 -14.52 -8.29
N GLN A 153 -1.39 -14.97 -7.51
CA GLN A 153 -0.64 -16.22 -7.79
C GLN A 153 -1.51 -17.48 -7.63
N ALA A 154 -2.50 -17.45 -6.75
CA ALA A 154 -3.49 -18.54 -6.63
C ALA A 154 -4.41 -18.62 -7.86
N PHE A 155 -4.72 -17.48 -8.50
CA PHE A 155 -5.54 -17.40 -9.71
C PHE A 155 -4.76 -17.82 -10.97
N GLU A 156 -3.46 -17.50 -11.05
CA GLU A 156 -2.59 -17.96 -12.15
C GLU A 156 -2.24 -19.46 -12.07
N SER A 157 -2.30 -20.06 -10.87
CA SER A 157 -2.02 -21.48 -10.66
C SER A 157 -3.23 -22.39 -10.88
N ASN A 158 -4.44 -21.84 -11.02
CA ASN A 158 -5.65 -22.60 -11.34
C ASN A 158 -6.65 -21.71 -12.10
N PRO A 159 -6.50 -21.56 -13.43
CA PRO A 159 -7.46 -20.80 -14.21
C PRO A 159 -8.83 -21.47 -14.08
N LEU A 160 -9.86 -20.68 -13.74
CA LEU A 160 -11.25 -21.15 -13.74
C LEU A 160 -11.51 -21.87 -15.08
N PRO A 161 -12.08 -23.09 -15.07
CA PRO A 161 -12.41 -23.78 -16.31
C PRO A 161 -13.32 -22.87 -17.13
N PRO A 162 -13.11 -22.79 -18.46
CA PRO A 162 -13.89 -21.91 -19.31
C PRO A 162 -15.37 -22.26 -19.12
N LEU A 163 -16.18 -21.23 -18.87
CA LEU A 163 -17.63 -21.36 -18.81
C LEU A 163 -18.08 -21.93 -20.16
N LEU A 164 -18.43 -23.22 -20.16
CA LEU A 164 -19.09 -23.86 -21.29
C LEU A 164 -20.48 -23.21 -21.38
N TYR A 165 -20.68 -22.44 -22.45
CA TYR A 165 -21.99 -21.94 -22.86
C TYR A 165 -22.91 -23.09 -23.27
#